data_AF-A0A317NK83-F1
#
_entry.id   AF-A0A317NK83-F1
#
_cell.length_a   1.000
_cell.length_b   1.000
_cell.length_c   1.000
_cell.angle_alpha   90.00
_cell.angle_beta   90.00
_cell.angle_gamma   90.00
#
_symmetry.space_group_name_H-M   'P 1'
#
loop_
_entity.id
_entity.type
_entity.pdbx_description
1 polymer ?
#
loop_
_entity_poly.entity_id
_entity_poly.type
_entity_poly.pdbx_seq_one_letter_code
_entity_poly.pdbx_strand_id
1 'polypeptide(L)'
;MARVAAATGRYGGRSADERQAERRARFREAGLEAFGAGAGYRHTRLADLCQAAGLSTRQFYQEYDTLEDLLGELHLHLDGIVEQHVLDEVARVDDLPLAARAGAMVRAYLSYVTRDPRCARIAFVEIAGVSARMDAQRRQSRARWVDRMCALFESFAGRGELAPRDYRLTAATFVGAVDGLMRDWTAGWVDATVDQLTDELLRMLLGALGATDHAVTAAPAKTAPPVRRRPRDRRATILRAANAAFAEHGYHRTSMADIATAVGITSGALYRHFRTKQELLGSCLREGLDLILDRVDAACADGAPADAALPALVRVALETRGLARLWQLEFRSLTPMDRVGVLARSVRLTHRIGAAVRARRPDLGAADRDALGWVVLSVVTSPSNHRTQLPDDAFARVLDAAVDAVIAAGVAARPGARADTADSDGAPTDPDSAARTEQLVAAAAQLFSERGFAAVSIEDIGTSVGVRGPALYHHFESKSDLLDEIIERNNRWIQQYTERALAEGGDPSDSLRLLLRYYVRFARERTDLVGTAVSETGNLPAGAAARYRRIHRDGIIGWARLLQSVRPELSLPTARVLIHAVTTVVNDAVRNPRLTRRPDLLAELCALGERIALAELPERSLTPDDL
;
A
#
# COMPACT_ATOMS: atom_id res chain seq x y z
N MET A 1 -2.38 -45.27 -20.52
CA MET A 1 -1.32 -46.14 -21.08
C MET A 1 -0.62 -46.86 -19.94
N ALA A 2 -0.38 -48.17 -20.10
CA ALA A 2 -0.04 -49.12 -19.05
C ALA A 2 1.33 -48.84 -18.36
N ARG A 3 1.36 -49.00 -17.02
CA ARG A 3 2.58 -49.05 -16.20
C ARG A 3 3.42 -50.25 -16.62
N VAL A 4 4.59 -50.00 -17.23
CA VAL A 4 5.58 -51.04 -17.56
C VAL A 4 6.32 -51.44 -16.28
N ALA A 5 6.41 -52.75 -16.05
CA ALA A 5 7.04 -53.37 -14.88
C ALA A 5 8.55 -53.06 -14.78
N ALA A 6 9.04 -52.87 -13.55
CA ALA A 6 10.44 -52.57 -13.24
C ALA A 6 11.36 -53.76 -13.59
N ALA A 7 12.37 -53.52 -14.42
CA ALA A 7 13.32 -54.55 -14.84
C ALA A 7 14.35 -54.85 -13.74
N THR A 8 14.24 -56.04 -13.12
CA THR A 8 15.11 -56.56 -12.06
C THR A 8 16.35 -57.29 -12.61
N GLY A 9 17.17 -56.61 -13.40
CA GLY A 9 18.39 -57.17 -14.00
C GLY A 9 19.66 -56.40 -13.66
N ARG A 10 20.70 -57.09 -13.16
CA ARG A 10 22.09 -56.60 -13.05
C ARG A 10 22.70 -56.51 -14.44
N TYR A 11 23.03 -55.31 -14.91
CA TYR A 11 23.79 -55.08 -16.15
C TYR A 11 25.00 -54.23 -15.80
N GLY A 12 26.22 -54.77 -16.00
CA GLY A 12 27.47 -54.07 -15.65
C GLY A 12 27.79 -53.97 -14.15
N GLY A 13 27.27 -54.88 -13.32
CA GLY A 13 27.61 -54.95 -11.88
C GLY A 13 26.83 -54.03 -10.93
N ARG A 14 25.98 -53.12 -11.45
CA ARG A 14 25.13 -52.20 -10.66
C ARG A 14 23.68 -52.68 -10.55
N SER A 15 23.02 -52.41 -9.42
CA SER A 15 21.61 -52.73 -9.19
C SER A 15 20.66 -51.80 -9.99
N ALA A 16 19.37 -52.13 -10.07
CA ALA A 16 18.38 -51.26 -10.71
C ALA A 16 18.23 -49.92 -9.95
N ASP A 17 18.26 -49.98 -8.62
CA ASP A 17 18.12 -48.84 -7.71
C ASP A 17 19.33 -47.91 -7.78
N GLU A 18 20.55 -48.46 -7.85
CA GLU A 18 21.78 -47.68 -8.02
C GLU A 18 21.78 -46.89 -9.33
N ARG A 19 21.29 -47.51 -10.42
CA ARG A 19 21.17 -46.83 -11.72
C ARG A 19 20.09 -45.75 -11.71
N GLN A 20 19.00 -45.96 -10.97
CA GLN A 20 17.94 -44.97 -10.80
C GLN A 20 18.44 -43.76 -9.99
N ALA A 21 19.13 -44.02 -8.88
CA ALA A 21 19.72 -42.97 -8.05
C ALA A 21 20.75 -42.13 -8.83
N GLU A 22 21.61 -42.78 -9.64
CA GLU A 22 22.57 -42.09 -10.51
C GLU A 22 21.88 -41.20 -11.56
N ARG A 23 20.82 -41.70 -12.22
CA ARG A 23 20.05 -40.90 -13.19
C ARG A 23 19.39 -39.69 -12.53
N ARG A 24 18.74 -39.88 -11.38
CA ARG A 24 18.13 -38.78 -10.63
C ARG A 24 19.16 -37.74 -10.19
N ALA A 25 20.34 -38.17 -9.76
CA ALA A 25 21.43 -37.26 -9.41
C ALA A 25 21.88 -36.40 -10.61
N ARG A 26 22.03 -37.00 -11.79
CA ARG A 26 22.37 -36.26 -13.03
C ARG A 26 21.29 -35.25 -13.43
N PHE A 27 20.02 -35.63 -13.35
CA PHE A 27 18.93 -34.70 -13.63
C PHE A 27 18.83 -33.57 -12.60
N ARG A 28 19.09 -33.84 -11.32
CA ARG A 28 19.17 -32.80 -10.28
C ARG A 28 20.30 -31.83 -10.54
N GLU A 29 21.50 -32.30 -10.88
CA GLU A 29 22.63 -31.41 -11.20
C GLU A 29 22.34 -30.56 -12.44
N ALA A 30 21.82 -31.17 -13.51
CA ALA A 30 21.42 -30.44 -14.71
C ALA A 30 20.30 -29.42 -14.44
N GLY A 31 19.36 -29.76 -13.57
CA GLY A 31 18.30 -28.85 -13.13
C GLY A 31 18.82 -27.72 -12.26
N LEU A 32 19.76 -27.99 -11.34
CA LEU A 32 20.43 -26.97 -10.53
C LEU A 32 21.13 -25.94 -11.42
N GLU A 33 21.81 -26.42 -12.46
CA GLU A 33 22.50 -25.54 -13.41
C GLU A 33 21.49 -24.78 -14.29
N ALA A 34 20.54 -25.46 -14.92
CA ALA A 34 19.60 -24.83 -15.85
C ALA A 34 18.66 -23.82 -15.16
N PHE A 35 18.15 -24.16 -13.98
CA PHE A 35 17.23 -23.31 -13.22
C PHE A 35 17.97 -22.26 -12.38
N GLY A 36 19.11 -22.62 -11.78
CA GLY A 36 19.84 -21.76 -10.84
C GLY A 36 20.89 -20.85 -11.48
N ALA A 37 21.72 -21.36 -12.40
CA ALA A 37 22.76 -20.56 -13.06
C ALA A 37 22.32 -20.03 -14.44
N GLY A 38 21.50 -20.82 -15.14
CA GLY A 38 21.07 -20.54 -16.51
C GLY A 38 19.93 -19.52 -16.64
N ALA A 39 19.14 -19.70 -17.69
CA ALA A 39 18.03 -18.82 -18.06
C ALA A 39 16.85 -18.86 -17.07
N GLY A 40 16.86 -19.77 -16.09
CA GLY A 40 15.77 -19.98 -15.14
C GLY A 40 14.78 -21.03 -15.61
N TYR A 41 13.93 -21.50 -14.69
CA TYR A 41 12.96 -22.56 -14.93
C TYR A 41 12.04 -22.25 -16.11
N ARG A 42 11.48 -21.03 -16.15
CA ARG A 42 10.52 -20.60 -17.18
C ARG A 42 11.06 -20.62 -18.60
N HIS A 43 12.38 -20.56 -18.76
CA HIS A 43 13.05 -20.50 -20.05
C HIS A 43 13.82 -21.78 -20.39
N THR A 44 13.82 -22.77 -19.49
CA THR A 44 14.50 -24.04 -19.71
C THR A 44 13.63 -24.97 -20.55
N ARG A 45 14.18 -25.52 -21.64
CA ARG A 45 13.51 -26.55 -22.44
C ARG A 45 13.97 -27.93 -22.00
N LEU A 46 13.07 -28.91 -22.07
CA LEU A 46 13.37 -30.29 -21.68
C LEU A 46 14.54 -30.89 -22.48
N ALA A 47 14.65 -30.54 -23.77
CA ALA A 47 15.74 -30.99 -24.62
C ALA A 47 17.11 -30.50 -24.10
N ASP A 48 17.20 -29.23 -23.72
CA ASP A 48 18.43 -28.61 -23.21
C ASP A 48 18.83 -29.21 -21.86
N LEU A 49 17.85 -29.46 -20.98
CA LEU A 49 18.07 -30.15 -19.70
C LEU A 49 18.59 -31.58 -19.91
N CYS A 50 17.98 -32.34 -20.81
CA CYS A 50 18.39 -33.71 -21.13
C CYS A 50 19.81 -33.76 -21.70
N GLN A 51 20.13 -32.82 -22.59
CA GLN A 51 21.47 -32.65 -23.14
C GLN A 51 22.49 -32.35 -22.03
N ALA A 52 22.19 -31.42 -21.12
CA ALA A 52 23.05 -31.09 -19.99
C ALA A 52 23.25 -32.28 -19.03
N ALA A 53 22.21 -33.10 -18.82
CA ALA A 53 22.28 -34.30 -17.99
C ALA A 53 23.03 -35.48 -18.66
N GLY A 54 23.27 -35.41 -19.98
CA GLY A 54 23.80 -36.52 -20.77
C GLY A 54 22.84 -37.72 -20.83
N LEU A 55 21.53 -37.47 -20.75
CA LEU A 55 20.47 -38.48 -20.69
C LEU A 55 19.39 -38.20 -21.73
N SER A 56 18.66 -39.23 -22.15
CA SER A 56 17.57 -39.11 -23.13
C SER A 56 16.27 -38.60 -22.50
N THR A 57 15.40 -38.01 -23.32
CA THR A 57 14.05 -37.60 -22.91
C THR A 57 13.20 -38.78 -22.42
N ARG A 58 13.43 -39.98 -22.97
CA ARG A 58 12.78 -41.20 -22.49
C ARG A 58 13.17 -41.52 -21.05
N GLN A 59 14.43 -41.33 -20.69
CA GLN A 59 14.91 -41.52 -19.31
C GLN A 59 14.42 -40.43 -18.37
N PHE A 60 14.17 -39.21 -18.87
CA PHE A 60 13.53 -38.16 -18.07
C PHE A 60 12.12 -38.59 -17.65
N TYR A 61 11.27 -39.00 -18.60
CA TYR A 61 9.90 -39.46 -18.33
C TYR A 61 9.81 -40.77 -17.54
N GLN A 62 10.92 -41.46 -17.28
CA GLN A 62 10.97 -42.58 -16.34
C GLN A 62 11.09 -42.12 -14.89
N GLU A 63 11.60 -40.91 -14.66
CA GLU A 63 11.85 -40.37 -13.32
C GLU A 63 10.89 -39.23 -12.94
N TYR A 64 10.48 -38.41 -13.92
CA TYR A 64 9.65 -37.21 -13.73
C TYR A 64 8.60 -37.09 -14.84
N ASP A 65 7.38 -36.70 -14.49
CA ASP A 65 6.33 -36.45 -15.50
C ASP A 65 6.53 -35.09 -16.18
N THR A 66 7.05 -34.10 -15.44
CA THR A 66 7.24 -32.72 -15.91
C THR A 66 8.53 -32.09 -15.40
N LEU A 67 8.97 -31.00 -16.03
CA LEU A 67 10.05 -30.14 -15.49
C LEU A 67 9.68 -29.55 -14.12
N GLU A 68 8.39 -29.33 -13.88
CA GLU A 68 7.88 -28.85 -12.58
C GLU A 68 8.15 -29.87 -11.47
N ASP A 69 8.11 -31.17 -11.76
CA ASP A 69 8.42 -32.23 -10.77
C ASP A 69 9.89 -32.25 -10.39
N LEU A 70 10.78 -32.01 -11.35
CA LEU A 70 12.21 -31.85 -11.08
C LEU A 70 12.48 -30.58 -10.25
N LEU A 71 11.85 -29.44 -10.59
CA LEU A 71 11.96 -28.21 -9.80
C LEU A 71 11.43 -28.42 -8.37
N GLY A 72 10.29 -29.10 -8.23
CA GLY A 72 9.69 -29.44 -6.95
C GLY A 72 10.59 -30.34 -6.11
N GLU A 73 11.19 -31.38 -6.70
CA GLU A 73 12.17 -32.25 -6.03
C GLU A 73 13.40 -31.45 -5.59
N LEU A 74 13.93 -30.58 -6.45
CA LEU A 74 15.08 -29.73 -6.11
C LEU A 74 14.78 -28.80 -4.94
N HIS A 75 13.62 -28.15 -4.92
CA HIS A 75 13.23 -27.28 -3.80
C HIS A 75 13.13 -28.06 -2.48
N LEU A 76 12.46 -29.22 -2.48
CA LEU A 76 12.34 -30.06 -1.28
C LEU A 76 13.69 -30.61 -0.82
N HIS A 77 14.56 -30.96 -1.75
CA HIS A 77 15.90 -31.43 -1.45
C HIS A 77 16.75 -30.34 -0.78
N LEU A 78 16.72 -29.12 -1.32
CA LEU A 78 17.42 -27.97 -0.74
C LEU A 78 16.89 -27.63 0.65
N ASP A 79 15.56 -27.57 0.81
CA ASP A 79 14.92 -27.35 2.10
C ASP A 79 15.36 -28.39 3.13
N GLY A 80 15.33 -29.68 2.76
CA GLY A 80 15.70 -30.76 3.67
C GLY A 80 17.15 -30.70 4.15
N ILE A 81 18.09 -30.31 3.28
CA ILE A 81 19.50 -30.21 3.69
C ILE A 81 19.72 -29.00 4.60
N VAL A 82 19.17 -27.83 4.24
CA VAL A 82 19.25 -26.62 5.09
C VAL A 82 18.66 -26.90 6.47
N GLU A 83 17.52 -27.56 6.47
CA GLU A 83 16.81 -27.94 7.67
C GLU A 83 17.65 -28.86 8.58
N GLN A 84 18.26 -29.91 8.02
CA GLN A 84 19.16 -30.78 8.78
C GLN A 84 20.37 -30.01 9.31
N HIS A 85 20.95 -29.12 8.50
CA HIS A 85 22.10 -28.32 8.90
C HIS A 85 21.79 -27.40 10.09
N VAL A 86 20.62 -26.77 10.11
CA VAL A 86 20.18 -25.94 11.24
C VAL A 86 19.91 -26.80 12.48
N LEU A 87 19.31 -27.98 12.34
CA LEU A 87 19.09 -28.89 13.47
C LEU A 87 20.40 -29.39 14.09
N ASP A 88 21.38 -29.74 13.26
CA ASP A 88 22.70 -30.15 13.74
C ASP A 88 23.39 -29.02 14.52
N GLU A 89 23.20 -27.76 14.08
CA GLU A 89 23.75 -26.60 14.76
C GLU A 89 23.05 -26.33 16.10
N VAL A 90 21.71 -26.45 16.17
CA VAL A 90 20.94 -26.34 17.43
C VAL A 90 21.54 -27.23 18.52
N ALA A 91 21.87 -28.48 18.19
CA ALA A 91 22.45 -29.43 19.15
C ALA A 91 23.85 -29.03 19.63
N ARG A 92 24.63 -28.32 18.82
CA ARG A 92 26.00 -27.88 19.16
C ARG A 92 26.03 -26.63 20.02
N VAL A 93 25.03 -25.77 19.87
CA VAL A 93 25.02 -24.46 20.53
C VAL A 93 24.12 -24.41 21.75
N ASP A 94 23.46 -25.51 22.16
CA ASP A 94 22.42 -25.47 23.20
C ASP A 94 22.92 -24.92 24.55
N ASP A 95 24.21 -25.05 24.87
CA ASP A 95 24.82 -24.52 26.10
C ASP A 95 25.15 -23.00 26.04
N LEU A 96 25.04 -22.37 24.88
CA LEU A 96 25.36 -20.94 24.71
C LEU A 96 24.22 -20.02 25.20
N PRO A 97 24.51 -18.75 25.54
CA PRO A 97 23.48 -17.76 25.80
C PRO A 97 22.50 -17.59 24.63
N LEU A 98 21.24 -17.27 24.91
CA LEU A 98 20.16 -17.16 23.92
C LEU A 98 20.55 -16.34 22.67
N ALA A 99 21.17 -15.17 22.85
CA ALA A 99 21.60 -14.33 21.73
C ALA A 99 22.67 -14.99 20.85
N ALA A 100 23.63 -15.70 21.46
CA ALA A 100 24.67 -16.43 20.75
C ALA A 100 24.10 -17.65 20.01
N ARG A 101 23.17 -18.39 20.62
CA ARG A 101 22.43 -19.48 19.96
C ARG A 101 21.65 -18.98 18.76
N ALA A 102 20.85 -17.93 18.95
CA ALA A 102 20.07 -17.33 17.88
C ALA A 102 20.95 -16.88 16.71
N GLY A 103 22.09 -16.24 17.02
CA GLY A 103 23.06 -15.82 16.01
C GLY A 103 23.68 -16.99 15.24
N ALA A 104 24.08 -18.05 15.94
CA ALA A 104 24.64 -19.25 15.32
C ALA A 104 23.62 -19.97 14.41
N MET A 105 22.37 -20.11 14.85
CA MET A 105 21.31 -20.74 14.05
C MET A 105 20.99 -19.95 12.77
N VAL A 106 20.85 -18.62 12.88
CA VAL A 106 20.60 -17.74 11.71
C VAL A 106 21.77 -17.80 10.74
N ARG A 107 23.00 -17.78 11.26
CA ARG A 107 24.23 -17.90 10.46
C ARG A 107 24.33 -19.25 9.75
N ALA A 108 24.01 -20.35 10.44
CA ALA A 108 24.02 -21.69 9.85
C ALA A 108 23.05 -21.78 8.67
N TYR A 109 21.81 -21.29 8.86
CA TYR A 109 20.83 -21.21 7.78
C TYR A 109 21.36 -20.40 6.59
N LEU A 110 21.78 -19.15 6.83
CA LEU A 110 22.20 -18.24 5.78
C LEU A 110 23.44 -18.74 5.04
N SER A 111 24.47 -19.17 5.77
CA SER A 111 25.71 -19.65 5.18
C SER A 111 25.48 -20.80 4.21
N TYR A 112 24.55 -21.71 4.50
CA TYR A 112 24.21 -22.79 3.61
C TYR A 112 23.48 -22.30 2.36
N VAL A 113 22.39 -21.52 2.52
CA VAL A 113 21.58 -21.08 1.36
C VAL A 113 22.33 -20.10 0.47
N THR A 114 23.29 -19.33 0.99
CA THR A 114 24.10 -18.38 0.22
C THR A 114 25.38 -18.97 -0.36
N ARG A 115 25.81 -20.17 0.09
CA ARG A 115 27.08 -20.77 -0.36
C ARG A 115 27.11 -21.02 -1.86
N ASP A 116 25.98 -21.43 -2.41
CA ASP A 116 25.78 -21.61 -3.84
C ASP A 116 24.59 -20.72 -4.28
N PRO A 117 24.85 -19.64 -5.04
CA PRO A 117 23.80 -18.74 -5.52
C PRO A 117 22.68 -19.45 -6.32
N ARG A 118 22.99 -20.60 -6.94
CA ARG A 118 22.02 -21.42 -7.67
C ARG A 118 20.93 -21.94 -6.73
N CYS A 119 21.31 -22.35 -5.52
CA CYS A 119 20.40 -22.86 -4.50
C CYS A 119 19.45 -21.76 -4.01
N ALA A 120 19.96 -20.58 -3.70
CA ALA A 120 19.14 -19.43 -3.29
C ALA A 120 18.14 -19.05 -4.39
N ARG A 121 18.58 -19.04 -5.66
CA ARG A 121 17.70 -18.71 -6.79
C ARG A 121 16.57 -19.72 -6.94
N ILE A 122 16.85 -21.01 -6.82
CA ILE A 122 15.80 -22.05 -6.86
C ILE A 122 14.85 -21.93 -5.68
N ALA A 123 15.38 -21.75 -4.47
CA ALA A 123 14.59 -21.73 -3.24
C ALA A 123 13.68 -20.51 -3.11
N PHE A 124 14.15 -19.32 -3.52
CA PHE A 124 13.46 -18.06 -3.27
C PHE A 124 12.89 -17.38 -4.53
N VAL A 125 13.38 -17.72 -5.73
CA VAL A 125 13.00 -17.05 -6.99
C VAL A 125 12.26 -18.00 -7.94
N GLU A 126 12.87 -19.11 -8.36
CA GLU A 126 12.33 -19.95 -9.45
C GLU A 126 11.07 -20.73 -9.06
N ILE A 127 10.96 -21.18 -7.81
CA ILE A 127 9.79 -21.92 -7.30
C ILE A 127 8.51 -21.07 -7.26
N ALA A 128 8.65 -19.73 -7.26
CA ALA A 128 7.56 -18.82 -6.97
C ALA A 128 6.62 -18.59 -8.16
N GLY A 129 5.31 -18.83 -7.96
CA GLY A 129 4.29 -18.53 -8.97
C GLY A 129 4.39 -19.39 -10.23
N VAL A 130 4.99 -20.58 -10.12
CA VAL A 130 5.06 -21.58 -11.19
C VAL A 130 3.70 -22.25 -11.39
N SER A 131 3.10 -22.73 -10.30
CA SER A 131 1.79 -23.37 -10.31
C SER A 131 1.15 -23.32 -8.91
N ALA A 132 -0.15 -23.57 -8.82
CA ALA A 132 -0.83 -23.68 -7.53
C ALA A 132 -0.25 -24.79 -6.63
N ARG A 133 0.28 -25.86 -7.25
CA ARG A 133 0.96 -26.96 -6.56
C ARG A 133 2.29 -26.51 -5.96
N MET A 134 3.12 -25.80 -6.73
CA MET A 134 4.39 -25.25 -6.23
C MET A 134 4.18 -24.20 -5.15
N ASP A 135 3.18 -23.34 -5.29
CA ASP A 135 2.82 -22.39 -4.23
C ASP A 135 2.32 -23.10 -2.96
N ALA A 136 1.60 -24.22 -3.09
CA ALA A 136 1.19 -25.05 -1.94
C ALA A 136 2.40 -25.71 -1.27
N GLN A 137 3.34 -26.25 -2.05
CA GLN A 137 4.59 -26.82 -1.54
C GLN A 137 5.40 -25.77 -0.76
N ARG A 138 5.58 -24.57 -1.32
CA ARG A 138 6.28 -23.47 -0.63
C ARG A 138 5.57 -23.07 0.67
N ARG A 139 4.23 -23.00 0.67
CA ARG A 139 3.45 -22.73 1.89
C ARG A 139 3.65 -23.81 2.94
N GLN A 140 3.69 -25.09 2.54
CA GLN A 140 3.91 -26.20 3.45
C GLN A 140 5.32 -26.19 4.05
N SER A 141 6.35 -25.94 3.22
CA SER A 141 7.71 -25.74 3.67
C SER A 141 7.84 -24.59 4.67
N ARG A 142 7.23 -23.44 4.37
CA ARG A 142 7.16 -22.31 5.30
C ARG A 142 6.47 -22.68 6.60
N ALA A 143 5.36 -23.42 6.56
CA ALA A 143 4.67 -23.87 7.76
C ALA A 143 5.54 -24.75 8.65
N ARG A 144 6.30 -25.71 8.06
CA ARG A 144 7.26 -26.55 8.80
C ARG A 144 8.33 -25.73 9.52
N TRP A 145 8.90 -24.73 8.84
CA TRP A 145 9.86 -23.82 9.47
C TRP A 145 9.26 -23.03 10.63
N VAL A 146 8.03 -22.54 10.47
CA VAL A 146 7.31 -21.83 11.55
C VAL A 146 7.06 -22.74 12.74
N ASP A 147 6.56 -23.95 12.53
CA ASP A 147 6.24 -24.89 13.61
C ASP A 147 7.50 -25.28 14.40
N ARG A 148 8.65 -25.47 13.72
CA ARG A 148 9.93 -25.75 14.38
C ARG A 148 10.47 -24.58 15.18
N MET A 149 10.39 -23.37 14.63
CA MET A 149 10.76 -22.16 15.37
C MET A 149 9.89 -21.97 16.60
N CYS A 150 8.59 -22.27 16.53
CA CYS A 150 7.69 -22.25 17.70
C CYS A 150 8.17 -23.24 18.76
N ALA A 151 8.43 -24.49 18.38
CA ALA A 151 8.93 -25.51 19.31
C ALA A 151 10.25 -25.10 19.99
N LEU A 152 11.16 -24.43 19.26
CA LEU A 152 12.40 -23.89 19.82
C LEU A 152 12.12 -22.77 20.84
N PHE A 153 11.27 -21.79 20.51
CA PHE A 153 10.94 -20.70 21.43
C PHE A 153 10.17 -21.18 22.66
N GLU A 154 9.28 -22.15 22.50
CA GLU A 154 8.58 -22.81 23.61
C GLU A 154 9.56 -23.56 24.53
N SER A 155 10.55 -24.25 23.96
CA SER A 155 11.64 -24.86 24.74
C SER A 155 12.41 -23.80 25.55
N PHE A 156 12.78 -22.68 24.92
CA PHE A 156 13.49 -21.59 25.60
C PHE A 156 12.65 -20.94 26.71
N ALA A 157 11.33 -20.78 26.48
CA ALA A 157 10.40 -20.32 27.50
C ALA A 157 10.27 -21.31 28.66
N GLY A 158 10.24 -22.61 28.37
CA GLY A 158 10.24 -23.68 29.38
C GLY A 158 11.51 -23.69 30.24
N ARG A 159 12.65 -23.23 29.70
CA ARG A 159 13.91 -23.03 30.42
C ARG A 159 14.00 -21.68 31.16
N GLY A 160 12.96 -20.84 31.07
CA GLY A 160 12.92 -19.51 31.70
C GLY A 160 13.75 -18.44 30.98
N GLU A 161 14.22 -18.71 29.76
CA GLU A 161 15.04 -17.78 28.98
C GLU A 161 14.19 -16.78 28.18
N LEU A 162 12.92 -17.10 27.95
CA LEU A 162 11.93 -16.26 27.28
C LEU A 162 10.64 -16.19 28.10
N ALA A 163 9.91 -15.08 27.98
CA ALA A 163 8.61 -14.93 28.62
C ALA A 163 7.56 -15.84 27.94
N PRO A 164 6.82 -16.70 28.68
CA PRO A 164 5.89 -17.65 28.09
C PRO A 164 4.74 -16.93 27.37
N ARG A 165 4.60 -17.20 26.06
CA ARG A 165 3.52 -16.67 25.20
C ARG A 165 3.39 -17.47 23.92
N ASP A 166 2.36 -17.19 23.14
CA ASP A 166 2.25 -17.68 21.77
C ASP A 166 3.31 -17.01 20.87
N TYR A 167 4.19 -17.83 20.30
CA TYR A 167 5.25 -17.38 19.38
C TYR A 167 4.91 -17.57 17.90
N ARG A 168 3.75 -18.12 17.54
CA ARG A 168 3.39 -18.46 16.16
C ARG A 168 3.44 -17.24 15.24
N LEU A 169 2.94 -16.10 15.71
CA LEU A 169 3.02 -14.85 14.96
C LEU A 169 4.46 -14.35 14.80
N THR A 170 5.27 -14.44 15.85
CA THR A 170 6.69 -14.04 15.81
C THR A 170 7.49 -14.92 14.84
N ALA A 171 7.32 -16.24 14.92
CA ALA A 171 7.94 -17.20 14.02
C ALA A 171 7.50 -16.99 12.56
N ALA A 172 6.19 -16.83 12.31
CA ALA A 172 5.66 -16.60 10.97
C ALA A 172 6.17 -15.30 10.33
N THR A 173 6.29 -14.23 11.11
CA THR A 173 6.85 -12.95 10.66
C THR A 173 8.34 -13.08 10.37
N PHE A 174 9.11 -13.72 11.25
CA PHE A 174 10.54 -13.91 11.05
C PHE A 174 10.84 -14.76 9.80
N VAL A 175 10.20 -15.92 9.65
CA VAL A 175 10.37 -16.75 8.44
C VAL A 175 9.97 -15.99 7.17
N GLY A 176 8.92 -15.17 7.25
CA GLY A 176 8.53 -14.28 6.14
C GLY A 176 9.58 -13.22 5.81
N ALA A 177 10.23 -12.65 6.83
CA ALA A 177 11.31 -11.68 6.65
C ALA A 177 12.54 -12.33 6.00
N VAL A 178 12.91 -13.55 6.42
CA VAL A 178 14.00 -14.32 5.81
C VAL A 178 13.70 -14.61 4.33
N ASP A 179 12.51 -15.12 4.00
CA ASP A 179 12.11 -15.44 2.63
C ASP A 179 12.15 -14.21 1.71
N GLY A 180 11.62 -13.07 2.19
CA GLY A 180 11.67 -11.80 1.47
C GLY A 180 13.09 -11.28 1.26
N LEU A 181 13.88 -11.21 2.34
CA LEU A 181 15.26 -10.72 2.31
C LEU A 181 16.14 -11.56 1.39
N MET A 182 16.02 -12.88 1.46
CA MET A 182 16.79 -13.80 0.62
C MET A 182 16.41 -13.71 -0.85
N ARG A 183 15.13 -13.48 -1.16
CA ARG A 183 14.67 -13.23 -2.53
C ARG A 183 15.28 -11.95 -3.09
N ASP A 184 15.26 -10.88 -2.31
CA ASP A 184 15.79 -9.57 -2.72
C ASP A 184 17.33 -9.61 -2.84
N TRP A 185 18.01 -10.31 -1.94
CA TRP A 185 19.47 -10.55 -2.02
C TRP A 185 19.82 -11.33 -3.28
N THR A 186 19.09 -12.41 -3.59
CA THR A 186 19.32 -13.23 -4.77
C THR A 186 19.04 -12.48 -6.08
N ALA A 187 18.06 -11.57 -6.06
CA ALA A 187 17.77 -10.68 -7.18
C ALA A 187 18.80 -9.53 -7.33
N GLY A 188 19.75 -9.41 -6.41
CA GLY A 188 20.74 -8.33 -6.38
C GLY A 188 20.16 -6.97 -5.98
N TRP A 189 18.99 -6.95 -5.32
CA TRP A 189 18.35 -5.73 -4.81
C TRP A 189 18.91 -5.32 -3.46
N VAL A 190 19.40 -6.28 -2.69
CA VAL A 190 20.14 -6.09 -1.43
C VAL A 190 21.60 -6.51 -1.65
N ASP A 191 22.51 -5.54 -1.67
CA ASP A 191 23.95 -5.77 -1.71
C ASP A 191 24.50 -5.83 -0.28
N ALA A 192 24.56 -7.05 0.27
CA ALA A 192 24.99 -7.31 1.63
C ALA A 192 25.77 -8.62 1.72
N THR A 193 26.76 -8.65 2.61
CA THR A 193 27.46 -9.89 2.96
C THR A 193 26.56 -10.79 3.81
N VAL A 194 26.88 -12.09 3.85
CA VAL A 194 26.20 -13.06 4.72
C VAL A 194 26.22 -12.62 6.18
N ASP A 195 27.31 -11.99 6.62
CA ASP A 195 27.44 -11.44 7.97
C ASP A 195 26.44 -10.31 8.21
N GLN A 196 26.30 -9.37 7.27
CA GLN A 196 25.35 -8.27 7.38
C GLN A 196 23.91 -8.76 7.38
N LEU A 197 23.57 -9.76 6.57
CA LEU A 197 22.25 -10.39 6.58
C LEU A 197 21.99 -11.09 7.92
N THR A 198 23.00 -11.78 8.45
CA THR A 198 22.94 -12.47 9.75
C THR A 198 22.67 -11.48 10.88
N ASP A 199 23.44 -10.39 10.93
CA ASP A 199 23.33 -9.38 11.98
C ASP A 199 21.97 -8.68 11.95
N GLU A 200 21.44 -8.39 10.77
CA GLU A 200 20.12 -7.76 10.61
C GLU A 200 18.99 -8.69 11.08
N LEU A 201 18.99 -9.94 10.60
CA LEU A 201 17.99 -10.93 10.99
C LEU A 201 18.08 -11.25 12.49
N LEU A 202 19.29 -11.36 13.04
CA LEU A 202 19.48 -11.59 14.47
C LEU A 202 18.90 -10.43 15.29
N ARG A 203 19.16 -9.19 14.89
CA ARG A 203 18.63 -8.01 15.59
C ARG A 203 17.11 -7.97 15.57
N MET A 204 16.50 -8.27 14.43
CA MET A 204 15.05 -8.39 14.29
C MET A 204 14.49 -9.51 15.17
N LEU A 205 15.15 -10.66 15.21
CA LEU A 205 14.72 -11.83 15.98
C LEU A 205 14.74 -11.55 17.48
N LEU A 206 15.86 -11.04 18.00
CA LEU A 206 16.00 -10.75 19.43
C LEU A 206 15.06 -9.63 19.89
N GLY A 207 14.88 -8.60 19.06
CA GLY A 207 13.89 -7.55 19.32
C GLY A 207 12.46 -8.08 19.37
N ALA A 208 12.10 -8.97 18.43
CA ALA A 208 10.77 -9.57 18.39
C ALA A 208 10.51 -10.57 19.55
N LEU A 209 11.56 -11.15 20.11
CA LEU A 209 11.47 -12.04 21.27
C LEU A 209 11.40 -11.28 22.61
N GLY A 210 11.60 -9.96 22.62
CA GLY A 210 11.64 -9.16 23.85
C GLY A 210 12.88 -9.43 24.70
N ALA A 211 13.91 -10.05 24.12
CA ALA A 211 15.17 -10.39 24.78
C ALA A 211 16.15 -9.21 24.80
N THR A 212 15.64 -7.98 24.93
CA THR A 212 16.44 -6.75 25.02
C THR A 212 16.60 -6.32 26.46
N ASP A 213 17.18 -7.18 27.29
CA ASP A 213 18.02 -6.76 28.40
C ASP A 213 18.87 -7.95 28.86
N HIS A 214 20.16 -7.70 29.15
CA HIS A 214 21.27 -8.63 29.47
C HIS A 214 22.31 -8.79 28.35
N ALA A 215 23.28 -7.87 28.39
CA ALA A 215 24.69 -8.05 28.04
C ALA A 215 25.02 -8.71 26.69
N VAL A 216 24.87 -7.95 25.60
CA VAL A 216 25.85 -8.02 24.51
C VAL A 216 26.95 -7.02 24.84
N THR A 217 27.95 -7.46 25.62
CA THR A 217 29.23 -6.74 25.74
C THR A 217 29.91 -6.73 24.37
N ALA A 218 29.73 -5.64 23.64
CA ALA A 218 30.49 -5.35 22.44
C ALA A 218 31.97 -5.16 22.82
N ALA A 219 32.82 -6.09 22.40
CA ALA A 219 34.26 -5.85 22.31
C ALA A 219 34.52 -4.69 21.32
N PRO A 220 35.57 -3.86 21.53
CA PRO A 220 35.71 -2.60 20.83
C PRO A 220 36.02 -2.85 19.35
N ALA A 221 35.06 -2.52 18.48
CA ALA A 221 35.27 -2.50 17.05
C ALA A 221 36.27 -1.39 16.72
N LYS A 222 37.40 -1.78 16.13
CA LYS A 222 38.38 -0.86 15.54
C LYS A 222 37.67 0.07 14.55
N THR A 223 37.83 1.37 14.76
CA THR A 223 37.37 2.43 13.87
C THR A 223 37.90 2.23 12.45
N ALA A 224 37.01 1.76 11.56
CA ALA A 224 37.17 1.93 10.12
C ALA A 224 36.88 3.41 9.76
N PRO A 225 37.60 3.99 8.79
CA PRO A 225 37.52 5.42 8.50
C PRO A 225 36.14 5.82 7.95
N PRO A 226 35.72 7.09 8.16
CA PRO A 226 34.39 7.53 7.82
C PRO A 226 34.15 7.41 6.32
N VAL A 227 33.13 6.63 5.94
CA VAL A 227 32.57 6.66 4.59
C VAL A 227 32.06 8.08 4.35
N ARG A 228 32.82 8.82 3.52
CA ARG A 228 32.44 10.16 3.05
C ARG A 228 31.05 10.10 2.39
N ARG A 229 30.04 10.67 3.06
CA ARG A 229 28.72 10.96 2.46
C ARG A 229 28.91 11.94 1.29
N ARG A 230 28.73 11.45 0.06
CA ARG A 230 28.57 12.27 -1.17
C ARG A 230 27.09 12.69 -1.35
N PRO A 231 26.78 13.75 -2.12
CA PRO A 231 25.78 14.77 -1.76
C PRO A 231 24.30 14.33 -1.82
N ARG A 232 23.54 14.67 -0.78
CA ARG A 232 22.11 14.36 -0.53
C ARG A 232 21.11 15.09 -1.45
N ASP A 233 21.53 16.09 -2.22
CA ASP A 233 20.61 17.03 -2.87
C ASP A 233 19.97 16.48 -4.18
N ARG A 234 20.73 15.67 -4.95
CA ARG A 234 20.25 15.24 -6.28
C ARG A 234 19.12 14.21 -6.22
N ARG A 235 19.21 13.21 -5.35
CA ARG A 235 18.15 12.20 -5.18
C ARG A 235 16.85 12.85 -4.69
N ALA A 236 16.93 13.71 -3.68
CA ALA A 236 15.78 14.43 -3.14
C ALA A 236 15.14 15.35 -4.20
N THR A 237 15.94 15.99 -5.05
CA THR A 237 15.44 16.80 -6.17
C THR A 237 14.72 15.96 -7.22
N ILE A 238 15.25 14.78 -7.57
CA ILE A 238 14.57 13.84 -8.47
C ILE A 238 13.22 13.40 -7.88
N LEU A 239 13.17 13.03 -6.60
CA LEU A 239 11.93 12.58 -5.96
C LEU A 239 10.87 13.68 -5.90
N ARG A 240 11.26 14.94 -5.62
CA ARG A 240 10.34 16.09 -5.66
C ARG A 240 9.75 16.31 -7.06
N ALA A 241 10.60 16.29 -8.09
CA ALA A 241 10.13 16.46 -9.47
C ALA A 241 9.22 15.29 -9.91
N ALA A 242 9.59 14.06 -9.56
CA ALA A 242 8.79 12.88 -9.84
C ALA A 242 7.44 12.92 -9.10
N ASN A 243 7.41 13.31 -7.82
CA ASN A 243 6.17 13.50 -7.04
C ASN A 243 5.22 14.49 -7.73
N ALA A 244 5.75 15.66 -8.12
CA ALA A 244 4.95 16.68 -8.81
C ALA A 244 4.41 16.15 -10.15
N ALA A 245 5.27 15.52 -10.96
CA ALA A 245 4.90 15.00 -12.27
C ALA A 245 3.82 13.90 -12.17
N PHE A 246 3.99 12.93 -11.26
CA PHE A 246 2.99 11.89 -11.04
C PHE A 246 1.69 12.42 -10.45
N ALA A 247 1.74 13.36 -9.50
CA ALA A 247 0.53 13.93 -8.90
C ALA A 247 -0.29 14.78 -9.89
N GLU A 248 0.38 15.42 -10.86
CA GLU A 248 -0.26 16.27 -11.87
C GLU A 248 -0.72 15.49 -13.10
N HIS A 249 0.15 14.67 -13.68
CA HIS A 249 -0.11 14.00 -14.95
C HIS A 249 -0.55 12.53 -14.78
N GLY A 250 -0.47 11.98 -13.56
CA GLY A 250 -0.69 10.57 -13.28
C GLY A 250 0.54 9.71 -13.58
N TYR A 251 0.58 8.51 -13.01
CA TYR A 251 1.68 7.58 -13.23
C TYR A 251 1.80 7.25 -14.70
N HIS A 252 0.78 6.67 -15.34
CA HIS A 252 0.91 6.13 -16.71
C HIS A 252 1.39 7.14 -17.76
N ARG A 253 0.97 8.41 -17.69
CA ARG A 253 1.34 9.45 -18.67
C ARG A 253 2.70 10.11 -18.43
N THR A 254 3.27 9.98 -17.24
CA THR A 254 4.58 10.55 -16.92
C THR A 254 5.69 9.61 -17.34
N SER A 255 6.57 9.98 -18.27
CA SER A 255 7.71 9.14 -18.64
C SER A 255 8.95 9.42 -17.78
N MET A 256 9.91 8.48 -17.76
CA MET A 256 11.23 8.71 -17.13
C MET A 256 11.98 9.85 -17.81
N ALA A 257 11.77 10.06 -19.12
CA ALA A 257 12.39 11.16 -19.87
C ALA A 257 11.82 12.53 -19.45
N ASP A 258 10.51 12.61 -19.19
CA ASP A 258 9.87 13.84 -18.71
C ASP A 258 10.44 14.26 -17.35
N ILE A 259 10.60 13.29 -16.44
CA ILE A 259 11.18 13.54 -15.10
C ILE A 259 12.64 13.96 -15.21
N ALA A 260 13.42 13.29 -16.07
CA ALA A 260 14.83 13.64 -16.30
C ALA A 260 14.95 15.08 -16.83
N THR A 261 14.09 15.44 -17.79
CA THR A 261 14.01 16.79 -18.37
C THR A 261 13.64 17.83 -17.31
N ALA A 262 12.64 17.55 -16.47
CA ALA A 262 12.21 18.46 -15.41
C ALA A 262 13.31 18.73 -14.36
N VAL A 263 14.22 17.77 -14.13
CA VAL A 263 15.35 17.91 -13.20
C VAL A 263 16.61 18.45 -13.90
N GLY A 264 16.59 18.60 -15.23
CA GLY A 264 17.74 19.05 -16.01
C GLY A 264 18.86 18.00 -16.11
N ILE A 265 18.51 16.72 -16.13
CA ILE A 265 19.47 15.60 -16.28
C ILE A 265 19.11 14.72 -17.48
N THR A 266 20.07 13.90 -17.93
CA THR A 266 19.80 12.92 -18.99
C THR A 266 19.01 11.73 -18.45
N SER A 267 18.19 11.08 -19.29
CA SER A 267 17.46 9.86 -18.92
C SER A 267 18.40 8.77 -18.39
N GLY A 268 19.59 8.62 -18.99
CA GLY A 268 20.61 7.67 -18.50
C GLY A 268 21.19 8.04 -17.11
N ALA A 269 21.22 9.32 -16.74
CA ALA A 269 21.55 9.74 -15.38
C ALA A 269 20.43 9.41 -14.39
N LEU A 270 19.16 9.55 -14.79
CA LEU A 270 18.02 9.16 -13.97
C LEU A 270 17.98 7.65 -13.71
N TYR A 271 18.23 6.83 -14.74
CA TYR A 271 18.27 5.36 -14.62
C TYR A 271 19.37 4.83 -13.69
N ARG A 272 20.42 5.63 -13.43
CA ARG A 272 21.44 5.31 -12.42
C ARG A 272 20.92 5.47 -10.98
N HIS A 273 19.89 6.28 -10.77
CA HIS A 273 19.27 6.48 -9.45
C HIS A 273 18.06 5.58 -9.22
N PHE A 274 17.30 5.30 -10.28
CA PHE A 274 16.08 4.48 -10.24
C PHE A 274 15.99 3.65 -11.52
N ARG A 275 16.03 2.32 -11.40
CA ARG A 275 16.08 1.42 -12.57
C ARG A 275 14.76 1.39 -13.32
N THR A 276 13.66 1.65 -12.62
CA THR A 276 12.32 1.68 -13.22
C THR A 276 11.49 2.86 -12.71
N LYS A 277 10.48 3.24 -13.50
CA LYS A 277 9.47 4.23 -13.11
C LYS A 277 8.67 3.79 -11.88
N GLN A 278 8.45 2.48 -11.72
CA GLN A 278 7.73 1.92 -10.58
C GLN A 278 8.55 2.01 -9.29
N GLU A 279 9.86 1.75 -9.37
CA GLU A 279 10.81 1.93 -8.26
C GLU A 279 10.90 3.41 -7.84
N LEU A 280 10.89 4.32 -8.81
CA LEU A 280 10.84 5.76 -8.56
C LEU A 280 9.55 6.14 -7.83
N LEU A 281 8.38 5.68 -8.28
CA LEU A 281 7.10 5.88 -7.61
C LEU A 281 7.08 5.32 -6.18
N GLY A 282 7.61 4.10 -5.98
CA GLY A 282 7.73 3.49 -4.65
C GLY A 282 8.62 4.30 -3.71
N SER A 283 9.76 4.76 -4.21
CA SER A 283 10.69 5.61 -3.44
C SER A 283 10.08 6.97 -3.10
N CYS A 284 9.36 7.58 -4.04
CA CYS A 284 8.59 8.80 -3.86
C CYS A 284 7.63 8.71 -2.65
N LEU A 285 6.84 7.64 -2.58
CA LEU A 285 5.90 7.43 -1.47
C LEU A 285 6.59 7.03 -0.16
N ARG A 286 7.57 6.12 -0.19
CA ARG A 286 8.27 5.69 1.03
C ARG A 286 9.09 6.81 1.67
N GLU A 287 9.94 7.48 0.88
CA GLU A 287 10.80 8.55 1.40
C GLU A 287 9.97 9.80 1.79
N GLY A 288 8.88 10.09 1.06
CA GLY A 288 7.95 11.15 1.45
C GLY A 288 7.24 10.87 2.78
N LEU A 289 6.78 9.63 2.99
CA LEU A 289 6.16 9.23 4.26
C LEU A 289 7.17 9.13 5.41
N ASP A 290 8.42 8.74 5.15
CA ASP A 290 9.50 8.78 6.15
C ASP A 290 9.78 10.22 6.58
N LEU A 291 9.82 11.18 5.64
CA LEU A 291 9.97 12.60 5.97
C LEU A 291 8.85 13.08 6.90
N ILE A 292 7.60 12.71 6.63
CA ILE A 292 6.46 13.06 7.48
C ILE A 292 6.62 12.44 8.88
N LEU A 293 6.93 11.14 8.95
CA LEU A 293 7.12 10.44 10.21
C LEU A 293 8.26 11.03 11.02
N ASP A 294 9.42 11.29 10.41
CA ASP A 294 10.58 11.87 11.09
C ASP A 294 10.25 13.24 11.69
N ARG A 295 9.49 14.08 10.97
CA ARG A 295 9.06 15.41 11.44
C ARG A 295 8.05 15.31 12.59
N VAL A 296 7.08 14.40 12.48
CA VAL A 296 6.07 14.15 13.52
C VAL A 296 6.73 13.57 14.77
N ASP A 297 7.63 12.61 14.61
CA ASP A 297 8.34 11.95 15.71
C ASP A 297 9.28 12.93 16.42
N ALA A 298 9.98 13.80 15.68
CA ALA A 298 10.81 14.85 16.26
C ALA A 298 9.98 15.86 17.09
N ALA A 299 8.75 16.17 16.67
CA ALA A 299 7.83 17.01 17.43
C ALA A 299 7.30 16.33 18.70
N CYS A 300 7.38 15.00 18.79
CA CYS A 300 6.95 14.20 19.93
C CYS A 300 8.11 13.79 20.86
N ALA A 301 9.26 14.46 20.78
CA ALA A 301 10.41 14.17 21.65
C ALA A 301 10.09 14.41 23.14
N ASP A 302 10.89 13.83 24.03
CA ASP A 302 10.67 13.88 25.48
C ASP A 302 10.47 15.32 25.99
N GLY A 303 9.39 15.53 26.75
CA GLY A 303 8.97 16.83 27.27
C GLY A 303 8.05 17.64 26.35
N ALA A 304 7.77 17.18 25.13
CA ALA A 304 6.79 17.80 24.25
C ALA A 304 5.34 17.53 24.71
N PRO A 305 4.38 18.42 24.35
CA PRO A 305 2.95 18.15 24.54
C PRO A 305 2.53 16.83 23.87
N ALA A 306 1.66 16.07 24.54
CA ALA A 306 1.23 14.75 24.06
C ALA A 306 0.43 14.79 22.73
N ASP A 307 -0.02 15.97 22.31
CA ASP A 307 -0.72 16.23 21.06
C ASP A 307 0.12 16.97 20.00
N ALA A 308 1.42 17.21 20.26
CA ALA A 308 2.33 17.93 19.36
C ALA A 308 2.43 17.31 17.95
N ALA A 309 2.07 16.04 17.79
CA ALA A 309 1.98 15.35 16.51
C ALA A 309 1.02 16.05 15.52
N LEU A 310 -0.09 16.62 15.99
CA LEU A 310 -1.13 17.19 15.14
C LEU A 310 -0.67 18.47 14.41
N PRO A 311 -0.21 19.52 15.10
CA PRO A 311 0.26 20.74 14.42
C PRO A 311 1.56 20.49 13.63
N ALA A 312 2.37 19.50 14.01
CA ALA A 312 3.53 19.09 13.20
C ALA A 312 3.10 18.41 11.89
N LEU A 313 2.07 17.56 11.96
CA LEU A 313 1.49 16.89 10.81
C LEU A 313 0.84 17.89 9.83
N VAL A 314 0.11 18.89 10.32
CA VAL A 314 -0.46 19.96 9.48
C VAL A 314 0.63 20.70 8.71
N ARG A 315 1.70 21.13 9.39
CA ARG A 315 2.82 21.84 8.77
C ARG A 315 3.52 21.00 7.70
N VAL A 316 3.89 19.76 8.01
CA VAL A 316 4.58 18.91 7.02
C VAL A 316 3.67 18.51 5.85
N ALA A 317 2.35 18.39 6.05
CA ALA A 317 1.41 18.14 4.96
C ALA A 317 1.31 19.33 3.98
N LEU A 318 1.47 20.56 4.47
CA LEU A 318 1.55 21.77 3.63
C LEU A 318 2.89 21.90 2.90
N GLU A 319 3.99 21.39 3.47
CA GLU A 319 5.30 21.31 2.78
C GLU A 319 5.33 20.21 1.71
N THR A 320 4.62 19.10 1.94
CA THR A 320 4.63 17.90 1.08
C THR A 320 3.37 17.78 0.21
N ARG A 321 2.74 18.92 -0.14
CA ARG A 321 1.52 18.97 -0.96
C ARG A 321 1.67 18.09 -2.21
N GLY A 322 0.72 17.18 -2.40
CA GLY A 322 0.71 16.25 -3.52
C GLY A 322 1.11 14.82 -3.13
N LEU A 323 1.81 14.60 -2.02
CA LEU A 323 2.15 13.23 -1.58
C LEU A 323 0.89 12.41 -1.24
N ALA A 324 -0.08 13.02 -0.55
CA ALA A 324 -1.33 12.34 -0.23
C ALA A 324 -2.17 12.05 -1.50
N ARG A 325 -2.16 12.97 -2.46
CA ARG A 325 -2.79 12.75 -3.78
C ARG A 325 -2.09 11.62 -4.54
N LEU A 326 -0.75 11.60 -4.54
CA LEU A 326 0.04 10.53 -5.15
C LEU A 326 -0.29 9.17 -4.52
N TRP A 327 -0.43 9.12 -3.19
CA TRP A 327 -0.92 7.93 -2.49
C TRP A 327 -2.30 7.52 -3.01
N GLN A 328 -3.27 8.43 -3.02
CA GLN A 328 -4.65 8.13 -3.39
C GLN A 328 -4.78 7.62 -4.84
N LEU A 329 -3.99 8.18 -5.76
CA LEU A 329 -4.03 7.83 -7.18
C LEU A 329 -3.21 6.56 -7.48
N GLU A 330 -1.99 6.47 -6.95
CA GLU A 330 -0.97 5.57 -7.48
C GLU A 330 -0.55 4.46 -6.51
N PHE A 331 -1.17 4.35 -5.33
CA PHE A 331 -0.92 3.23 -4.42
C PHE A 331 -1.16 1.87 -5.10
N ARG A 332 -2.12 1.78 -6.03
CA ARG A 332 -2.37 0.57 -6.83
C ARG A 332 -1.29 0.32 -7.89
N SER A 333 -0.56 1.35 -8.32
CA SER A 333 0.53 1.24 -9.30
C SER A 333 1.84 0.75 -8.66
N LEU A 334 1.90 0.69 -7.32
CA LEU A 334 3.05 0.19 -6.57
C LEU A 334 3.23 -1.33 -6.71
N THR A 335 4.49 -1.75 -6.61
CA THR A 335 4.85 -3.16 -6.42
C THR A 335 4.24 -3.68 -5.11
N PRO A 336 3.95 -4.98 -4.97
CA PRO A 336 3.46 -5.53 -3.70
C PRO A 336 4.36 -5.19 -2.50
N MET A 337 5.68 -5.17 -2.69
CA MET A 337 6.66 -4.81 -1.65
C MET A 337 6.57 -3.33 -1.27
N ASP A 338 6.54 -2.42 -2.25
CA ASP A 338 6.37 -1.00 -1.96
C ASP A 338 5.03 -0.74 -1.27
N ARG A 339 3.94 -1.40 -1.68
CA ARG A 339 2.64 -1.30 -0.98
C ARG A 339 2.76 -1.65 0.49
N VAL A 340 3.46 -2.74 0.84
CA VAL A 340 3.69 -3.12 2.25
C VAL A 340 4.50 -2.05 2.99
N GLY A 341 5.60 -1.58 2.41
CA GLY A 341 6.44 -0.55 3.03
C GLY A 341 5.71 0.79 3.24
N VAL A 342 4.82 1.12 2.31
CA VAL A 342 3.97 2.31 2.29
C VAL A 342 2.82 2.18 3.29
N LEU A 343 2.16 1.01 3.39
CA LEU A 343 1.16 0.69 4.42
C LEU A 343 1.75 0.71 5.84
N ALA A 344 2.95 0.15 6.04
CA ALA A 344 3.61 0.13 7.35
C ALA A 344 3.84 1.55 7.89
N ARG A 345 4.24 2.49 7.02
CA ARG A 345 4.40 3.91 7.35
C ARG A 345 3.07 4.56 7.70
N SER A 346 2.03 4.30 6.92
CA SER A 346 0.68 4.82 7.18
C SER A 346 0.10 4.30 8.51
N VAL A 347 0.37 3.05 8.88
CA VAL A 347 -0.01 2.50 10.19
C VAL A 347 0.72 3.23 11.33
N ARG A 348 2.02 3.51 11.19
CA ARG A 348 2.75 4.31 12.19
C ARG A 348 2.21 5.72 12.31
N LEU A 349 1.92 6.38 11.18
CA LEU A 349 1.37 7.73 11.17
C LEU A 349 -0.01 7.78 11.84
N THR A 350 -0.91 6.85 11.49
CA THR A 350 -2.23 6.74 12.12
C THR A 350 -2.13 6.41 13.62
N HIS A 351 -1.15 5.62 14.06
CA HIS A 351 -0.88 5.39 15.47
C HIS A 351 -0.43 6.67 16.20
N ARG A 352 0.43 7.50 15.59
CA ARG A 352 0.83 8.81 16.15
C ARG A 352 -0.38 9.75 16.29
N ILE A 353 -1.23 9.80 15.27
CA ILE A 353 -2.48 10.57 15.31
C ILE A 353 -3.39 10.05 16.44
N GLY A 354 -3.59 8.73 16.53
CA GLY A 354 -4.41 8.10 17.58
C GLY A 354 -3.90 8.37 19.00
N ALA A 355 -2.58 8.44 19.20
CA ALA A 355 -1.98 8.81 20.48
C ALA A 355 -2.29 10.28 20.85
N ALA A 356 -2.18 11.20 19.88
CA ALA A 356 -2.52 12.61 20.08
C ALA A 356 -4.03 12.82 20.35
N VAL A 357 -4.89 12.10 19.61
CA VAL A 357 -6.34 12.08 19.85
C VAL A 357 -6.65 11.57 21.26
N ARG A 358 -6.01 10.48 21.70
CA ARG A 358 -6.17 9.95 23.07
C ARG A 358 -5.77 10.96 24.14
N ALA A 359 -4.71 11.74 23.91
CA ALA A 359 -4.27 12.75 24.86
C ALA A 359 -5.32 13.86 25.08
N ARG A 360 -6.02 14.26 24.02
CA ARG A 360 -7.09 15.28 24.08
C ARG A 360 -8.45 14.72 24.50
N ARG A 361 -8.72 13.46 24.18
CA ARG A 361 -9.99 12.78 24.39
C ARG A 361 -9.78 11.40 25.02
N PRO A 362 -9.36 11.34 26.31
CA PRO A 362 -9.15 10.07 27.01
C PRO A 362 -10.46 9.29 27.24
N ASP A 363 -11.60 9.97 27.12
CA ASP A 363 -12.96 9.42 27.25
C ASP A 363 -13.37 8.50 26.08
N LEU A 364 -12.71 8.61 24.92
CA LEU A 364 -13.11 7.87 23.71
C LEU A 364 -12.59 6.42 23.72
N GLY A 365 -13.46 5.49 23.30
CA GLY A 365 -13.10 4.10 23.03
C GLY A 365 -12.08 3.96 21.88
N ALA A 366 -11.39 2.82 21.81
CA ALA A 366 -10.35 2.60 20.80
C ALA A 366 -10.87 2.70 19.35
N ALA A 367 -12.06 2.15 19.07
CA ALA A 367 -12.67 2.20 17.74
C ALA A 367 -13.02 3.63 17.30
N ASP A 368 -13.53 4.47 18.21
CA ASP A 368 -13.87 5.87 17.91
C ASP A 368 -12.60 6.72 17.75
N ARG A 369 -11.55 6.45 18.53
CA ARG A 369 -10.24 7.08 18.37
C ARG A 369 -9.60 6.75 17.02
N ASP A 370 -9.66 5.50 16.60
CA ASP A 370 -9.16 5.07 15.30
C ASP A 370 -9.94 5.74 14.16
N ALA A 371 -11.27 5.75 14.25
CA ALA A 371 -12.13 6.43 13.27
C ALA A 371 -11.81 7.93 13.18
N LEU A 372 -11.68 8.61 14.32
CA LEU A 372 -11.34 10.02 14.40
C LEU A 372 -9.94 10.31 13.82
N GLY A 373 -8.99 9.39 14.02
CA GLY A 373 -7.65 9.50 13.43
C GLY A 373 -7.68 9.50 11.90
N TRP A 374 -8.59 8.72 11.28
CA TRP A 374 -8.81 8.78 9.83
C TRP A 374 -9.44 10.10 9.39
N VAL A 375 -10.41 10.63 10.13
CA VAL A 375 -11.04 11.93 9.82
C VAL A 375 -10.01 13.06 9.90
N VAL A 376 -9.16 13.07 10.94
CA VAL A 376 -8.06 14.03 11.09
C VAL A 376 -7.09 13.93 9.90
N LEU A 377 -6.72 12.71 9.50
CA LEU A 377 -5.86 12.51 8.34
C LEU A 377 -6.50 13.07 7.04
N SER A 378 -7.81 12.89 6.85
CA SER A 378 -8.53 13.47 5.69
C SER A 378 -8.55 15.00 5.69
N VAL A 379 -8.72 15.64 6.86
CA VAL A 379 -8.62 17.11 6.97
C VAL A 379 -7.22 17.59 6.59
N VAL A 380 -6.19 17.00 7.21
CA VAL A 380 -4.77 17.34 6.99
C VAL A 380 -4.35 17.16 5.53
N THR A 381 -4.87 16.13 4.86
CA THR A 381 -4.47 15.79 3.48
C THR A 381 -5.26 16.53 2.41
N SER A 382 -6.37 17.18 2.77
CA SER A 382 -7.20 17.98 1.86
C SER A 382 -6.44 18.99 0.98
N PRO A 383 -5.35 19.67 1.41
CA PRO A 383 -4.59 20.59 0.56
C PRO A 383 -3.96 19.92 -0.66
N SER A 384 -3.77 18.60 -0.64
CA SER A 384 -3.26 17.86 -1.82
C SER A 384 -4.28 17.78 -2.96
N ASN A 385 -5.55 18.11 -2.70
CA ASN A 385 -6.65 17.97 -3.66
C ASN A 385 -7.03 19.28 -4.36
N HIS A 386 -6.47 20.42 -3.95
CA HIS A 386 -6.80 21.72 -4.51
C HIS A 386 -5.63 22.71 -4.47
N ARG A 387 -5.76 23.83 -5.19
CA ARG A 387 -4.72 24.87 -5.32
C ARG A 387 -5.18 26.21 -4.72
N THR A 388 -5.91 26.18 -3.60
CA THR A 388 -6.34 27.43 -2.93
C THR A 388 -5.11 28.15 -2.39
N GLN A 389 -5.02 29.45 -2.68
CA GLN A 389 -3.88 30.29 -2.28
C GLN A 389 -4.20 30.99 -0.95
N LEU A 390 -3.35 30.73 0.05
CA LEU A 390 -3.29 31.40 1.34
C LEU A 390 -1.83 31.36 1.81
N PRO A 391 -1.36 32.34 2.61
CA PRO A 391 -0.08 32.23 3.31
C PRO A 391 -0.03 30.94 4.13
N ASP A 392 1.11 30.25 4.16
CA ASP A 392 1.21 28.92 4.79
C ASP A 392 0.80 28.94 6.27
N ASP A 393 1.16 29.97 7.04
CA ASP A 393 0.74 30.10 8.44
C ASP A 393 -0.78 30.29 8.59
N ALA A 394 -1.40 31.06 7.69
CA ALA A 394 -2.85 31.23 7.69
C ALA A 394 -3.55 29.93 7.29
N PHE A 395 -2.98 29.19 6.34
CA PHE A 395 -3.48 27.88 5.94
C PHE A 395 -3.38 26.88 7.11
N ALA A 396 -2.22 26.80 7.76
CA ALA A 396 -1.98 25.94 8.92
C ALA A 396 -2.99 26.20 10.04
N ARG A 397 -3.21 27.47 10.41
CA ARG A 397 -4.22 27.84 11.43
C ARG A 397 -5.63 27.36 11.09
N VAL A 398 -6.03 27.44 9.82
CA VAL A 398 -7.36 26.97 9.40
C VAL A 398 -7.47 25.45 9.50
N LEU A 399 -6.42 24.71 9.14
CA LEU A 399 -6.41 23.25 9.26
C LEU A 399 -6.32 22.81 10.72
N ASP A 400 -5.51 23.47 11.55
CA ASP A 400 -5.43 23.20 12.99
C ASP A 400 -6.80 23.41 13.65
N ALA A 401 -7.48 24.52 13.36
CA ALA A 401 -8.83 24.79 13.84
C ALA A 401 -9.85 23.72 13.38
N ALA A 402 -9.76 23.27 12.13
CA ALA A 402 -10.61 22.18 11.62
C ALA A 402 -10.32 20.84 12.32
N VAL A 403 -9.05 20.52 12.58
CA VAL A 403 -8.63 19.32 13.35
C VAL A 403 -9.16 19.40 14.79
N ASP A 404 -9.04 20.56 15.43
CA ASP A 404 -9.55 20.81 16.78
C ASP A 404 -11.06 20.64 16.85
N ALA A 405 -11.81 21.21 15.89
CA ALA A 405 -13.26 21.08 15.81
C ALA A 405 -13.72 19.63 15.65
N VAL A 406 -13.01 18.83 14.84
CA VAL A 406 -13.24 17.40 14.65
C VAL A 406 -12.99 16.62 15.94
N ILE A 407 -11.87 16.86 16.61
CA ILE A 407 -11.51 16.16 17.85
C ILE A 407 -12.47 16.53 19.00
N ALA A 408 -12.89 17.79 19.08
CA ALA A 408 -13.86 18.25 20.06
C ALA A 408 -15.24 17.61 19.85
N ALA A 409 -15.68 17.46 18.60
CA ALA A 409 -16.94 16.80 18.28
C ALA A 409 -16.93 15.30 18.66
N GLY A 410 -15.83 14.59 18.37
CA GLY A 410 -15.75 13.13 18.50
C GLY A 410 -16.61 12.39 17.47
N VAL A 411 -16.59 11.05 17.51
CA VAL A 411 -17.42 10.17 16.66
C VAL A 411 -18.54 9.51 17.48
N ALA A 412 -19.05 10.21 18.51
CA ALA A 412 -20.03 9.63 19.42
C ALA A 412 -21.40 9.45 18.74
N ALA A 413 -21.93 8.24 18.80
CA ALA A 413 -23.33 7.96 18.49
C ALA A 413 -24.22 8.73 19.47
N ARG A 414 -24.93 9.75 18.99
CA ARG A 414 -26.11 10.25 19.70
C ARG A 414 -27.25 9.28 19.42
N PRO A 415 -27.82 8.59 20.42
CA PRO A 415 -29.10 7.94 20.23
C PRO A 415 -30.16 9.05 20.15
N GLY A 416 -30.79 9.21 18.98
CA GLY A 416 -31.95 10.09 18.84
C GLY A 416 -31.88 11.07 17.66
N ALA A 417 -31.71 10.56 16.45
CA ALA A 417 -32.41 11.13 15.30
C ALA A 417 -32.90 9.96 14.48
N ARG A 418 -34.24 9.79 14.42
CA ARG A 418 -34.87 8.78 13.56
C ARG A 418 -34.25 8.92 12.17
N ALA A 419 -33.72 7.82 11.65
CA ALA A 419 -33.43 7.71 10.23
C ALA A 419 -34.76 7.93 9.50
N ASP A 420 -34.93 9.11 8.89
CA ASP A 420 -35.99 9.32 7.91
C ASP A 420 -35.78 8.30 6.80
N THR A 421 -36.62 7.27 6.82
CA THR A 421 -36.72 6.28 5.78
C THR A 421 -37.30 6.93 4.53
N ALA A 422 -36.55 6.81 3.44
CA ALA A 422 -37.01 6.75 2.06
C ALA A 422 -38.02 7.83 1.62
N ASP A 423 -37.47 8.90 1.05
CA ASP A 423 -38.06 9.46 -0.16
C ASP A 423 -37.15 9.06 -1.33
N SER A 424 -37.65 8.11 -2.12
CA SER A 424 -37.20 7.80 -3.46
C SER A 424 -38.19 8.46 -4.41
N ASP A 425 -37.87 9.67 -4.86
CA ASP A 425 -38.65 10.33 -5.90
C ASP A 425 -37.84 10.46 -7.18
N GLY A 426 -38.52 10.13 -8.27
CA GLY A 426 -37.94 9.58 -9.49
C GLY A 426 -37.39 10.61 -10.46
N ALA A 427 -36.31 10.23 -11.14
CA ALA A 427 -35.92 10.86 -12.39
C ALA A 427 -36.71 10.21 -13.55
N PRO A 428 -37.31 10.97 -14.47
CA PRO A 428 -38.02 10.41 -15.61
C PRO A 428 -37.02 9.87 -16.65
N THR A 429 -37.24 8.65 -17.14
CA THR A 429 -36.51 8.11 -18.30
C THR A 429 -37.45 7.36 -19.24
N ASP A 430 -37.30 7.65 -20.53
CA ASP A 430 -37.90 6.96 -21.67
C ASP A 430 -37.28 5.54 -21.79
N PRO A 431 -38.05 4.45 -22.00
CA PRO A 431 -37.76 3.19 -21.28
C PRO A 431 -36.62 2.28 -21.79
N ASP A 432 -36.22 2.27 -23.06
CA ASP A 432 -35.38 1.15 -23.57
C ASP A 432 -33.94 1.49 -23.97
N SER A 433 -33.65 2.66 -24.55
CA SER A 433 -32.26 3.04 -24.91
C SER A 433 -31.54 3.76 -23.75
N ALA A 434 -32.27 4.60 -23.01
CA ALA A 434 -31.72 5.30 -21.84
C ALA A 434 -31.37 4.32 -20.70
N ALA A 435 -32.18 3.28 -20.50
CA ALA A 435 -31.91 2.24 -19.50
C ALA A 435 -30.60 1.50 -19.78
N ARG A 436 -30.23 1.28 -21.05
CA ARG A 436 -29.01 0.58 -21.43
C ARG A 436 -27.76 1.43 -21.26
N THR A 437 -27.82 2.69 -21.66
CA THR A 437 -26.76 3.67 -21.38
C THR A 437 -26.54 3.81 -19.87
N GLU A 438 -27.63 3.84 -19.09
CA GLU A 438 -27.56 3.91 -17.63
C GLU A 438 -26.85 2.70 -17.01
N GLN A 439 -27.17 1.50 -17.48
CA GLN A 439 -26.51 0.25 -17.05
C GLN A 439 -25.01 0.28 -17.36
N LEU A 440 -24.62 0.70 -18.57
CA LEU A 440 -23.22 0.78 -18.97
C LEU A 440 -22.44 1.76 -18.10
N VAL A 441 -23.02 2.93 -17.81
CA VAL A 441 -22.37 3.94 -16.98
C VAL A 441 -22.23 3.48 -15.53
N ALA A 442 -23.27 2.87 -14.95
CA ALA A 442 -23.20 2.34 -13.59
C ALA A 442 -22.14 1.22 -13.47
N ALA A 443 -22.13 0.29 -14.42
CA ALA A 443 -21.13 -0.78 -14.45
C ALA A 443 -19.70 -0.24 -14.62
N ALA A 444 -19.52 0.76 -15.49
CA ALA A 444 -18.23 1.41 -15.69
C ALA A 444 -17.74 2.14 -14.44
N ALA A 445 -18.61 2.90 -13.76
CA ALA A 445 -18.28 3.57 -12.51
C ALA A 445 -17.84 2.57 -11.42
N GLN A 446 -18.56 1.45 -11.29
CA GLN A 446 -18.18 0.38 -10.36
C GLN A 446 -16.80 -0.22 -10.73
N LEU A 447 -16.62 -0.65 -11.98
CA LEU A 447 -15.38 -1.30 -12.43
C LEU A 447 -14.18 -0.35 -12.35
N PHE A 448 -14.33 0.92 -12.73
CA PHE A 448 -13.27 1.92 -12.58
C PHE A 448 -12.97 2.19 -11.11
N SER A 449 -13.98 2.28 -10.24
CA SER A 449 -13.73 2.50 -8.82
C SER A 449 -13.03 1.30 -8.15
N GLU A 450 -13.33 0.06 -8.56
CA GLU A 450 -12.76 -1.16 -7.98
C GLU A 450 -11.38 -1.51 -8.56
N ARG A 451 -11.23 -1.44 -9.88
CA ARG A 451 -10.06 -1.96 -10.63
C ARG A 451 -9.18 -0.85 -11.20
N GLY A 452 -9.69 0.38 -11.30
CA GLY A 452 -9.04 1.53 -11.90
C GLY A 452 -9.25 1.65 -13.41
N PHE A 453 -9.20 2.88 -13.92
CA PHE A 453 -9.47 3.15 -15.34
C PHE A 453 -8.54 2.39 -16.28
N ALA A 454 -7.24 2.31 -15.97
CA ALA A 454 -6.26 1.68 -16.86
C ALA A 454 -6.45 0.16 -17.03
N ALA A 455 -6.95 -0.53 -16.00
CA ALA A 455 -7.07 -1.99 -15.97
C ALA A 455 -8.39 -2.53 -16.55
N VAL A 456 -9.35 -1.65 -16.83
CA VAL A 456 -10.68 -2.02 -17.34
C VAL A 456 -10.75 -1.74 -18.83
N SER A 457 -11.18 -2.72 -19.63
CA SER A 457 -11.48 -2.56 -21.06
C SER A 457 -12.97 -2.21 -21.28
N ILE A 458 -13.32 -1.69 -22.46
CA ILE A 458 -14.73 -1.42 -22.79
C ILE A 458 -15.52 -2.74 -22.91
N GLU A 459 -14.84 -3.82 -23.29
CA GLU A 459 -15.36 -5.18 -23.35
C GLU A 459 -15.66 -5.76 -21.96
N ASP A 460 -14.83 -5.48 -20.95
CA ASP A 460 -15.09 -5.88 -19.56
C ASP A 460 -16.41 -5.27 -19.04
N ILE A 461 -16.63 -4.00 -19.37
CA ILE A 461 -17.84 -3.25 -19.00
C ILE A 461 -19.04 -3.86 -19.71
N GLY A 462 -18.96 -4.08 -21.02
CA GLY A 462 -20.03 -4.73 -21.78
C GLY A 462 -20.38 -6.11 -21.26
N THR A 463 -19.36 -6.91 -20.94
CA THR A 463 -19.53 -8.25 -20.37
C THR A 463 -20.30 -8.22 -19.05
N SER A 464 -20.05 -7.23 -18.19
CA SER A 464 -20.74 -7.10 -16.90
C SER A 464 -22.24 -6.80 -17.02
N VAL A 465 -22.69 -6.18 -18.11
CA VAL A 465 -24.11 -5.85 -18.38
C VAL A 465 -24.76 -6.73 -19.45
N GLY A 466 -24.04 -7.76 -19.93
CA GLY A 466 -24.52 -8.68 -20.96
C GLY A 466 -24.60 -8.07 -22.36
N VAL A 467 -23.82 -7.04 -22.66
CA VAL A 467 -23.69 -6.43 -23.99
C VAL A 467 -22.37 -6.88 -24.63
N ARG A 468 -22.41 -7.45 -25.84
CA ARG A 468 -21.20 -7.92 -26.55
C ARG A 468 -21.03 -7.23 -27.90
N GLY A 469 -19.78 -7.05 -28.30
CA GLY A 469 -19.41 -6.70 -29.67
C GLY A 469 -19.70 -5.24 -30.06
N PRO A 470 -20.03 -4.96 -31.34
CA PRO A 470 -20.17 -3.60 -31.88
C PRO A 470 -21.23 -2.73 -31.18
N ALA A 471 -22.18 -3.35 -30.48
CA ALA A 471 -23.25 -2.65 -29.78
C ALA A 471 -22.75 -1.68 -28.69
N LEU A 472 -21.58 -1.93 -28.09
CA LEU A 472 -20.98 -1.03 -27.09
C LEU A 472 -20.58 0.32 -27.67
N TYR A 473 -20.07 0.30 -28.90
CA TYR A 473 -19.58 1.50 -29.60
C TYR A 473 -20.71 2.39 -30.12
N HIS A 474 -21.96 1.92 -30.13
CA HIS A 474 -23.12 2.76 -30.43
C HIS A 474 -23.48 3.71 -29.28
N HIS A 475 -23.06 3.40 -28.05
CA HIS A 475 -23.33 4.24 -26.88
C HIS A 475 -22.16 5.18 -26.56
N PHE A 476 -20.92 4.68 -26.68
CA PHE A 476 -19.72 5.45 -26.37
C PHE A 476 -18.61 5.10 -27.35
N GLU A 477 -18.00 6.10 -27.98
CA GLU A 477 -16.90 5.90 -28.94
C GLU A 477 -15.64 5.35 -28.26
N SER A 478 -15.40 5.77 -27.01
CA SER A 478 -14.26 5.32 -26.23
C SER A 478 -14.56 5.16 -24.74
N LYS A 479 -13.68 4.43 -24.05
CA LYS A 479 -13.68 4.33 -22.59
C LYS A 479 -13.52 5.68 -21.90
N SER A 480 -12.83 6.63 -22.54
CA SER A 480 -12.64 8.00 -22.03
C SER A 480 -13.91 8.83 -22.11
N ASP A 481 -14.75 8.62 -23.12
CA ASP A 481 -16.05 9.30 -23.24
C ASP A 481 -17.04 8.78 -22.20
N LEU A 482 -16.97 7.48 -21.90
CA LEU A 482 -17.71 6.86 -20.81
C LEU A 482 -17.29 7.41 -19.45
N LEU A 483 -15.99 7.64 -19.24
CA LEU A 483 -15.50 8.34 -18.04
C LEU A 483 -16.02 9.79 -17.98
N ASP A 484 -16.03 10.51 -19.10
CA ASP A 484 -16.56 11.88 -19.15
C ASP A 484 -18.05 11.91 -18.73
N GLU A 485 -18.86 10.99 -19.22
CA GLU A 485 -20.29 10.87 -18.84
C GLU A 485 -20.48 10.54 -17.35
N ILE A 486 -19.64 9.67 -16.77
CA ILE A 486 -19.64 9.39 -15.32
C ILE A 486 -19.39 10.68 -14.52
N ILE A 487 -18.38 11.46 -14.93
CA ILE A 487 -18.02 12.72 -14.26
C ILE A 487 -19.10 13.77 -14.43
N GLU A 488 -19.71 13.88 -15.61
CA GLU A 488 -20.80 14.81 -15.88
C GLU A 488 -22.03 14.48 -15.02
N ARG A 489 -22.37 13.20 -14.84
CA ARG A 489 -23.42 12.77 -13.90
C ARG A 489 -23.13 13.13 -12.47
N ASN A 490 -21.90 12.89 -12.01
CA ASN A 490 -21.47 13.30 -10.67
C ASN A 490 -21.65 14.81 -10.45
N ASN A 491 -21.26 15.63 -11.44
CA ASN A 491 -21.40 17.08 -11.36
C ASN A 491 -22.87 17.53 -11.36
N ARG A 492 -23.72 16.92 -12.19
CA ARG A 492 -25.17 17.19 -12.22
C ARG A 492 -25.82 16.95 -10.86
N TRP A 493 -25.49 15.84 -10.21
CA TRP A 493 -25.96 15.54 -8.86
C TRP A 493 -25.56 16.62 -7.86
N ILE A 494 -24.27 16.97 -7.80
CA ILE A 494 -23.75 18.01 -6.90
C ILE A 494 -24.45 19.36 -7.12
N GLN A 495 -24.67 19.74 -8.38
CA GLN A 495 -25.38 20.97 -8.73
C GLN A 495 -26.84 20.94 -8.24
N GLN A 496 -27.58 19.87 -8.54
CA GLN A 496 -28.98 19.72 -8.13
C GLN A 496 -29.15 19.78 -6.62
N TYR A 497 -28.27 19.16 -5.85
CA TYR A 497 -28.32 19.24 -4.38
C TYR A 497 -28.02 20.63 -3.85
N THR A 498 -27.13 21.37 -4.53
CA THR A 498 -26.83 22.75 -4.17
C THR A 498 -28.04 23.64 -4.42
N GLU A 499 -28.68 23.52 -5.58
CA GLU A 499 -29.89 24.28 -5.93
C GLU A 499 -31.05 23.93 -4.99
N ARG A 500 -31.26 22.65 -4.71
CA ARG A 500 -32.31 22.17 -3.80
C ARG A 500 -32.10 22.65 -2.36
N ALA A 501 -30.88 22.57 -1.84
CA ALA A 501 -30.56 23.06 -0.50
C ALA A 501 -30.81 24.57 -0.33
N LEU A 502 -30.50 25.36 -1.37
CA LEU A 502 -30.77 26.80 -1.38
C LEU A 502 -32.26 27.13 -1.52
N ALA A 503 -33.02 26.32 -2.27
CA ALA A 503 -34.45 26.53 -2.46
C ALA A 503 -35.29 26.13 -1.24
N GLU A 504 -34.89 25.09 -0.53
CA GLU A 504 -35.60 24.56 0.65
C GLU A 504 -35.13 25.21 1.97
N GLY A 505 -33.91 25.75 2.01
CA GLY A 505 -33.35 26.39 3.20
C GLY A 505 -34.04 27.72 3.52
N GLY A 506 -34.48 27.89 4.77
CA GLY A 506 -35.10 29.14 5.24
C GLY A 506 -34.09 30.28 5.43
N ASP A 507 -32.85 29.94 5.78
CA ASP A 507 -31.74 30.88 5.96
C ASP A 507 -30.39 30.27 5.46
N PRO A 508 -29.28 31.03 5.42
CA PRO A 508 -27.99 30.51 4.99
C PRO A 508 -27.44 29.35 5.83
N SER A 509 -27.72 29.32 7.14
CA SER A 509 -27.27 28.26 8.04
C SER A 509 -28.02 26.96 7.77
N ASP A 510 -29.33 27.05 7.61
CA ASP A 510 -30.18 25.92 7.23
C ASP A 510 -29.85 25.40 5.83
N SER A 511 -29.62 26.30 4.87
CA SER A 511 -29.15 25.95 3.52
C SER A 511 -27.82 25.19 3.56
N LEU A 512 -26.87 25.61 4.40
CA LEU A 512 -25.59 24.91 4.57
C LEU A 512 -25.80 23.50 5.17
N ARG A 513 -26.66 23.36 6.19
CA ARG A 513 -26.97 22.04 6.78
C ARG A 513 -27.61 21.10 5.77
N LEU A 514 -28.60 21.59 5.00
CA LEU A 514 -29.26 20.81 3.95
C LEU A 514 -28.26 20.40 2.86
N LEU A 515 -27.39 21.33 2.43
CA LEU A 515 -26.34 21.06 1.46
C LEU A 515 -25.42 19.91 1.92
N LEU A 516 -24.95 19.98 3.17
CA LEU A 516 -24.12 18.92 3.74
C LEU A 516 -24.88 17.59 3.82
N ARG A 517 -26.14 17.61 4.26
CA ARG A 517 -26.99 16.40 4.33
C ARG A 517 -27.16 15.76 2.96
N TYR A 518 -27.44 16.54 1.93
CA TYR A 518 -27.61 16.05 0.56
C TYR A 518 -26.31 15.52 -0.03
N TYR A 519 -25.20 16.22 0.18
CA TYR A 519 -23.90 15.76 -0.29
C TYR A 519 -23.44 14.47 0.38
N VAL A 520 -23.59 14.34 1.71
CA VAL A 520 -23.25 13.10 2.44
C VAL A 520 -24.13 11.93 1.98
N ARG A 521 -25.43 12.16 1.82
CA ARG A 521 -26.36 11.14 1.30
C ARG A 521 -25.93 10.67 -0.09
N PHE A 522 -25.67 11.60 -1.00
CA PHE A 522 -25.16 11.29 -2.33
C PHE A 522 -23.86 10.48 -2.31
N ALA A 523 -22.87 10.92 -1.53
CA ALA A 523 -21.59 10.25 -1.48
C ALA A 523 -21.69 8.80 -0.96
N ARG A 524 -22.65 8.55 -0.06
CA ARG A 524 -22.97 7.22 0.46
C ARG A 524 -23.75 6.37 -0.55
N GLU A 525 -24.74 6.94 -1.23
CA GLU A 525 -25.58 6.21 -2.19
C GLU A 525 -24.86 5.91 -3.51
N ARG A 526 -23.95 6.80 -3.92
CA ARG A 526 -23.22 6.76 -5.20
C ARG A 526 -21.71 6.78 -4.98
N THR A 527 -21.23 5.89 -4.10
CA THR A 527 -19.81 5.76 -3.75
C THR A 527 -18.93 5.42 -4.96
N ASP A 528 -19.47 4.73 -5.95
CA ASP A 528 -18.84 4.43 -7.25
C ASP A 528 -18.55 5.69 -8.06
N LEU A 529 -19.52 6.62 -8.16
CA LEU A 529 -19.35 7.90 -8.84
C LEU A 529 -18.31 8.77 -8.13
N VAL A 530 -18.40 8.88 -6.79
CA VAL A 530 -17.44 9.63 -5.98
C VAL A 530 -16.04 9.02 -6.08
N GLY A 531 -15.92 7.69 -5.98
CA GLY A 531 -14.65 6.97 -6.09
C GLY A 531 -13.97 7.21 -7.44
N THR A 532 -14.75 7.14 -8.52
CA THR A 532 -14.27 7.41 -9.87
C THR A 532 -13.88 8.88 -10.04
N ALA A 533 -14.67 9.84 -9.54
CA ALA A 533 -14.33 11.26 -9.63
C ALA A 533 -13.05 11.63 -8.87
N VAL A 534 -12.84 11.05 -7.68
CA VAL A 534 -11.63 11.31 -6.89
C VAL A 534 -10.39 10.71 -7.55
N SER A 535 -10.48 9.51 -8.11
CA SER A 535 -9.29 8.76 -8.55
C SER A 535 -9.00 8.80 -10.05
N GLU A 536 -10.01 9.05 -10.90
CA GLU A 536 -9.87 8.80 -12.35
C GLU A 536 -9.95 10.07 -13.21
N THR A 537 -10.25 11.24 -12.64
CA THR A 537 -10.35 12.51 -13.39
C THR A 537 -9.06 12.91 -14.12
N GLY A 538 -7.93 12.35 -13.69
CA GLY A 538 -6.69 12.43 -14.45
C GLY A 538 -6.85 11.91 -15.87
N ASN A 539 -7.60 10.84 -16.11
CA ASN A 539 -7.71 10.16 -17.40
C ASN A 539 -8.69 10.82 -18.39
N LEU A 540 -9.32 11.93 -18.02
CA LEU A 540 -10.21 12.67 -18.91
C LEU A 540 -9.47 13.25 -20.13
N PRO A 541 -10.13 13.32 -21.30
CA PRO A 541 -9.64 14.10 -22.43
C PRO A 541 -9.38 15.57 -22.04
N ALA A 542 -8.43 16.24 -22.69
CA ALA A 542 -7.98 17.58 -22.28
C ALA A 542 -9.13 18.62 -22.18
N GLY A 543 -10.08 18.59 -23.13
CA GLY A 543 -11.27 19.44 -23.11
C GLY A 543 -12.20 19.14 -21.93
N ALA A 544 -12.51 17.87 -21.70
CA ALA A 544 -13.33 17.40 -20.58
C ALA A 544 -12.66 17.71 -19.22
N ALA A 545 -11.35 17.48 -19.09
CA ALA A 545 -10.59 17.80 -17.89
C ALA A 545 -10.59 19.30 -17.57
N ALA A 546 -10.54 20.17 -18.58
CA ALA A 546 -10.65 21.62 -18.41
C ALA A 546 -12.07 22.02 -17.97
N ARG A 547 -13.11 21.41 -18.56
CA ARG A 547 -14.52 21.63 -18.17
C ARG A 547 -14.78 21.18 -16.73
N TYR A 548 -14.38 19.95 -16.37
CA TYR A 548 -14.48 19.41 -15.02
C TYR A 548 -13.82 20.32 -13.98
N ARG A 549 -12.56 20.73 -14.21
CA ARG A 549 -11.85 21.63 -13.29
C ARG A 549 -12.58 22.95 -13.08
N ARG A 550 -13.20 23.50 -14.14
CA ARG A 550 -14.00 24.73 -14.06
C ARG A 550 -15.26 24.52 -13.21
N ILE A 551 -16.08 23.53 -13.56
CA ILE A 551 -17.34 23.22 -12.85
C ILE A 551 -17.08 22.93 -11.38
N HIS A 552 -16.11 22.06 -11.07
CA HIS A 552 -15.76 21.72 -9.70
C HIS A 552 -15.27 22.95 -8.92
N ARG A 553 -14.43 23.80 -9.52
CA ARG A 553 -13.96 25.03 -8.87
C ARG A 553 -15.12 25.98 -8.58
N ASP A 554 -16.01 26.16 -9.54
CA ASP A 554 -17.13 27.10 -9.43
C ASP A 554 -18.17 26.60 -8.41
N GLY A 555 -18.41 25.28 -8.33
CA GLY A 555 -19.23 24.65 -7.29
C GLY A 555 -18.67 24.87 -5.88
N ILE A 556 -17.36 24.64 -5.68
CA ILE A 556 -16.70 24.91 -4.39
C ILE A 556 -16.77 26.41 -4.02
N ILE A 557 -16.62 27.31 -4.99
CA ILE A 557 -16.80 28.76 -4.76
C ILE A 557 -18.23 29.06 -4.32
N GLY A 558 -19.24 28.42 -4.94
CA GLY A 558 -20.63 28.55 -4.53
C GLY A 558 -20.85 28.15 -3.07
N TRP A 559 -20.33 26.99 -2.67
CA TRP A 559 -20.42 26.50 -1.29
C TRP A 559 -19.67 27.39 -0.30
N ALA A 560 -18.49 27.88 -0.69
CA ALA A 560 -17.70 28.80 0.13
C ALA A 560 -18.41 30.16 0.32
N ARG A 561 -19.10 30.66 -0.70
CA ARG A 561 -19.93 31.87 -0.58
C ARG A 561 -21.12 31.66 0.34
N LEU A 562 -21.78 30.50 0.26
CA LEU A 562 -22.83 30.15 1.21
C LEU A 562 -22.29 30.13 2.64
N LEU A 563 -21.11 29.55 2.86
CA LEU A 563 -20.44 29.60 4.17
C LEU A 563 -20.11 31.04 4.60
N GLN A 564 -19.66 31.92 3.70
CA GLN A 564 -19.45 33.34 4.04
C GLN A 564 -20.76 34.05 4.41
N SER A 565 -21.91 33.65 3.86
CA SER A 565 -23.20 34.20 4.29
C SER A 565 -23.55 33.79 5.72
N VAL A 566 -23.05 32.65 6.21
CA VAL A 566 -23.18 32.20 7.61
C VAL A 566 -22.11 32.82 8.51
N ARG A 567 -20.91 33.02 7.97
CA ARG A 567 -19.70 33.50 8.67
C ARG A 567 -19.07 34.67 7.89
N PRO A 568 -19.63 35.90 7.98
CA PRO A 568 -19.22 37.04 7.16
C PRO A 568 -17.77 37.49 7.38
N GLU A 569 -17.17 37.14 8.51
CA GLU A 569 -15.79 37.46 8.85
C GLU A 569 -14.75 36.59 8.12
N LEU A 570 -15.18 35.49 7.48
CA LEU A 570 -14.27 34.64 6.70
C LEU A 570 -13.94 35.24 5.34
N SER A 571 -12.65 35.22 4.99
CA SER A 571 -12.24 35.44 3.60
C SER A 571 -12.70 34.29 2.70
N LEU A 572 -12.98 34.56 1.41
CA LEU A 572 -13.36 33.52 0.46
C LEU A 572 -12.30 32.39 0.35
N PRO A 573 -10.99 32.68 0.30
CA PRO A 573 -9.97 31.62 0.35
C PRO A 573 -10.05 30.75 1.62
N THR A 574 -10.29 31.35 2.78
CA THR A 574 -10.45 30.62 4.05
C THR A 574 -11.67 29.69 4.01
N ALA A 575 -12.83 30.21 3.60
CA ALA A 575 -14.05 29.42 3.44
C ALA A 575 -13.84 28.26 2.46
N ARG A 576 -13.11 28.48 1.35
CA ARG A 576 -12.77 27.42 0.39
C ARG A 576 -11.92 26.31 1.00
N VAL A 577 -10.97 26.63 1.90
CA VAL A 577 -10.17 25.59 2.59
C VAL A 577 -11.07 24.72 3.47
N LEU A 578 -11.98 25.32 4.25
CA LEU A 578 -12.92 24.57 5.09
C LEU A 578 -13.84 23.67 4.27
N ILE A 579 -14.41 24.18 3.16
CA ILE A 579 -15.24 23.38 2.26
C ILE A 579 -14.44 22.24 1.60
N HIS A 580 -13.17 22.46 1.23
CA HIS A 580 -12.31 21.39 0.74
C HIS A 580 -12.02 20.33 1.81
N ALA A 581 -11.83 20.73 3.06
CA ALA A 581 -11.67 19.79 4.18
C ALA A 581 -12.93 18.95 4.39
N VAL A 582 -14.11 19.57 4.42
CA VAL A 582 -15.41 18.88 4.53
C VAL A 582 -15.59 17.87 3.40
N THR A 583 -15.43 18.30 2.15
CA THR A 583 -15.62 17.42 0.98
C THR A 583 -14.63 16.26 0.96
N THR A 584 -13.38 16.50 1.37
CA THR A 584 -12.36 15.43 1.47
C THR A 584 -12.75 14.41 2.56
N VAL A 585 -13.18 14.86 3.74
CA VAL A 585 -13.63 13.97 4.83
C VAL A 585 -14.79 13.08 4.39
N VAL A 586 -15.81 13.67 3.75
CA VAL A 586 -16.98 12.90 3.28
C VAL A 586 -16.56 11.88 2.22
N ASN A 587 -15.78 12.29 1.22
CA ASN A 587 -15.33 11.41 0.14
C ASN A 587 -14.47 10.25 0.64
N ASP A 588 -13.54 10.51 1.56
CA ASP A 588 -12.68 9.47 2.14
C ASP A 588 -13.48 8.52 3.04
N ALA A 589 -14.43 9.04 3.82
CA ALA A 589 -15.23 8.24 4.75
C ALA A 589 -16.11 7.20 4.05
N VAL A 590 -16.81 7.58 2.98
CA VAL A 590 -17.67 6.66 2.21
C VAL A 590 -16.87 5.62 1.43
N ARG A 591 -15.58 5.86 1.20
CA ARG A 591 -14.65 4.93 0.53
C ARG A 591 -13.84 4.07 1.50
N ASN A 592 -13.91 4.32 2.80
CA ASN A 592 -13.14 3.61 3.81
C ASN A 592 -13.99 2.49 4.45
N PRO A 593 -13.67 1.20 4.22
CA PRO A 593 -14.44 0.08 4.76
C PRO A 593 -14.58 0.05 6.29
N ARG A 594 -13.68 0.73 7.03
CA ARG A 594 -13.75 0.81 8.49
C ARG A 594 -14.80 1.82 8.96
N LEU A 595 -15.01 2.89 8.20
CA LEU A 595 -15.99 3.93 8.52
C LEU A 595 -17.38 3.54 8.00
N THR A 596 -17.49 2.93 6.82
CA THR A 596 -18.78 2.51 6.22
C THR A 596 -19.54 1.45 7.00
N ARG A 597 -18.87 0.71 7.89
CA ARG A 597 -19.50 -0.28 8.78
C ARG A 597 -20.21 0.34 9.98
N ARG A 598 -20.08 1.67 10.20
CA ARG A 598 -20.74 2.34 11.32
C ARG A 598 -22.22 2.61 11.01
N PRO A 599 -23.15 2.29 11.92
CA PRO A 599 -24.59 2.39 11.67
C PRO A 599 -25.07 3.82 11.44
N ASP A 600 -24.47 4.81 12.13
CA ASP A 600 -24.91 6.22 12.10
C ASP A 600 -23.99 7.13 11.26
N LEU A 601 -23.20 6.56 10.34
CA LEU A 601 -22.16 7.29 9.59
C LEU A 601 -22.71 8.56 8.91
N LEU A 602 -23.94 8.53 8.37
CA LEU A 602 -24.52 9.70 7.71
C LEU A 602 -24.68 10.88 8.68
N ALA A 603 -25.25 10.63 9.85
CA ALA A 603 -25.46 11.65 10.87
C ALA A 603 -24.12 12.15 11.42
N GLU A 604 -23.17 11.24 11.65
CA GLU A 604 -21.81 11.56 12.07
C GLU A 604 -21.10 12.47 11.06
N LEU A 605 -21.15 12.14 9.76
CA LEU A 605 -20.51 12.93 8.71
C LEU A 605 -21.17 14.31 8.52
N CYS A 606 -22.49 14.42 8.67
CA CYS A 606 -23.16 15.72 8.64
C CYS A 606 -22.68 16.59 9.80
N ALA A 607 -22.65 16.04 11.03
CA ALA A 607 -22.19 16.75 12.21
C ALA A 607 -20.71 17.16 12.11
N LEU A 608 -19.84 16.27 11.63
CA LEU A 608 -18.42 16.57 11.39
C LEU A 608 -18.25 17.65 10.32
N GLY A 609 -19.00 17.57 9.22
CA GLY A 609 -18.98 18.56 8.15
C GLY A 609 -19.37 19.96 8.65
N GLU A 610 -20.43 20.05 9.46
CA GLU A 610 -20.86 21.32 10.07
C GLU A 610 -19.81 21.86 11.04
N ARG A 611 -19.20 20.99 11.86
CA ARG A 611 -18.14 21.38 12.81
C ARG A 611 -16.88 21.91 12.12
N ILE A 612 -16.46 21.27 11.03
CA ILE A 612 -15.34 21.76 10.22
C ILE A 612 -15.70 23.11 9.58
N ALA A 613 -16.89 23.22 8.97
CA ALA A 613 -17.30 24.46 8.31
C ALA A 613 -17.42 25.64 9.30
N LEU A 614 -17.81 25.39 10.54
CA LEU A 614 -18.01 26.39 11.59
C LEU A 614 -16.84 26.46 12.59
N ALA A 615 -15.68 25.91 12.26
CA ALA A 615 -14.51 25.91 13.15
C ALA A 615 -14.11 27.33 13.57
N GLU A 616 -13.84 27.53 14.86
CA GLU A 616 -13.39 28.81 15.38
C GLU A 616 -11.92 29.05 15.03
N LEU A 617 -11.65 30.13 14.30
CA LEU A 617 -10.29 30.50 13.91
C LEU A 617 -9.68 31.39 15.00
N PRO A 618 -8.49 31.08 15.52
CA PRO A 618 -7.84 31.93 16.51
C PRO A 618 -7.55 33.32 15.91
N GLU A 619 -7.83 34.38 16.68
CA GLU A 619 -7.57 35.75 16.26
C GLU A 619 -6.09 35.94 15.90
N ARG A 620 -5.82 36.77 14.90
CA ARG A 620 -4.46 37.17 14.53
C ARG A 620 -3.87 37.90 15.74
N SER A 621 -2.94 37.29 16.47
CA SER A 621 -2.07 38.06 17.35
C SER A 621 -1.25 38.98 16.44
N LEU A 622 -1.71 40.21 16.25
CA LEU A 622 -0.93 41.27 15.60
C LEU A 622 0.36 41.39 16.39
N THR A 623 1.48 40.95 15.80
CA THR A 623 2.80 41.27 16.34
C THR A 623 3.04 42.77 16.13
N PRO A 624 3.73 43.46 17.05
CA PRO A 624 3.99 44.90 16.95
C PRO A 624 4.65 45.36 15.64
N ASP A 625 5.25 44.44 14.88
CA ASP A 625 5.90 44.72 13.59
C ASP A 625 4.93 44.87 12.39
N ASP A 626 3.62 44.62 12.58
CA ASP A 626 2.57 44.82 11.55
C ASP A 626 1.90 46.22 11.63
N LEU A 627 2.38 47.12 12.51
CA LEU A 627 1.99 48.54 12.63
C LEU A 627 3.16 49.45 12.25
#